data_AF-A0A9X7P632-F1
#
_entry.id   AF-A0A9X7P632-F1
#
_cell.length_a   1.000
_cell.length_b   1.000
_cell.length_c   1.000
_cell.angle_alpha   90.00
_cell.angle_beta   90.00
_cell.angle_gamma   90.00
#
_symmetry.space_group_name_H-M   'P 1'
#
loop_
_entity.id
_entity.type
_entity.pdbx_description
1 polymer ?
#
loop_
_entity_poly.entity_id
_entity_poly.type
_entity_poly.pdbx_seq_one_letter_code
_entity_poly.pdbx_strand_id
1 'polypeptide(L)'
;MGRPAFFRRRILTQAASLEAKGLFNYLVSEIRTRREVPLEEAVLAARDVLEYLERNLLTRTLGQIIFPAISGRENHKKSSRSNQPEKLVSLTVVAEEDIELMAEFGTVALQRGRLARLVEEAYAQDAILDTPRLCVLFPQTHRGIRAILQSFWQQGVLLPVAGMKKENRQLMRNLRAALAIDRYLSGEDLTALRKDLAISTSRWQRWWQGFKELVQNRDQPLAELARLLGEPPELLEAWWEIWTKHREKDPGIATRLGLDQEALRQPGTGSRQAFAELLRRRHGYSPAAVEQFLDELAELASRLNRQERAPGAIVYQAVSDREPAGKKLSQCELKAVVLDYVTPEDWELVNRDNAEALKWTRLLRLATQARAQGATLNQPDLALLLGLSTKSIQTLLKEHPGVVVPTRGMVADMGPALSHTDKIIRLYMDGYTETEIVRRTGHSYEAIENYLLDFARVTYLLERGLPVPAIRKVLGCSRRLVEKYVNLYREFSGPDYAFMMAKVRRLAEAHPVKKN
;
A
#
# COMPACT_ATOMS: atom_id res chain seq x y z
N MET A 1 -1.52 -25.90 24.93
CA MET A 1 -1.40 -26.11 23.46
C MET A 1 -2.79 -26.03 22.85
N GLY A 2 -3.08 -25.09 21.94
CA GLY A 2 -4.43 -24.91 21.38
C GLY A 2 -4.72 -23.59 20.64
N ARG A 3 -3.74 -22.68 20.49
CA ARG A 3 -3.92 -21.38 19.80
C ARG A 3 -3.39 -21.24 18.33
N PRO A 4 -2.67 -22.18 17.68
CA PRO A 4 -2.04 -21.90 16.38
C PRO A 4 -3.01 -21.85 15.19
N ALA A 5 -4.06 -22.67 15.15
CA ALA A 5 -4.95 -22.76 13.98
C ALA A 5 -5.83 -21.51 13.78
N PHE A 6 -6.40 -20.98 14.87
CA PHE A 6 -7.25 -19.78 14.81
C PHE A 6 -6.46 -18.52 14.41
N PHE A 7 -5.24 -18.37 14.94
CA PHE A 7 -4.35 -17.26 14.60
C PHE A 7 -3.96 -17.29 13.11
N ARG A 8 -3.61 -18.48 12.59
CA ARG A 8 -3.28 -18.66 11.18
C ARG A 8 -4.49 -18.37 10.27
N ARG A 9 -5.68 -18.85 10.63
CA ARG A 9 -6.93 -18.56 9.88
C ARG A 9 -7.22 -17.06 9.84
N ARG A 10 -7.05 -16.35 10.95
CA ARG A 10 -7.25 -14.90 11.02
C ARG A 10 -6.27 -14.15 10.10
N ILE A 11 -4.98 -14.51 10.11
CA ILE A 11 -3.98 -13.91 9.22
C ILE A 11 -4.34 -14.13 7.75
N LEU A 12 -4.75 -15.35 7.38
CA LEU A 12 -5.17 -15.64 6.00
C LEU A 12 -6.39 -14.83 5.58
N THR A 13 -7.37 -14.64 6.47
CA THR A 13 -8.53 -13.76 6.19
C THR A 13 -8.10 -12.30 6.01
N GLN A 14 -7.10 -11.83 6.77
CA GLN A 14 -6.55 -10.48 6.63
C GLN A 14 -5.79 -10.32 5.31
N ALA A 15 -4.96 -11.30 4.94
CA ALA A 15 -4.26 -11.32 3.66
C ALA A 15 -5.23 -11.32 2.48
N ALA A 16 -6.23 -12.21 2.48
CA ALA A 16 -7.27 -12.24 1.44
C ALA A 16 -8.04 -10.92 1.33
N SER A 17 -8.25 -10.22 2.46
CA SER A 17 -8.86 -8.89 2.47
C SER A 17 -8.00 -7.84 1.77
N LEU A 18 -6.67 -7.92 1.91
CA LEU A 18 -5.71 -7.00 1.29
C LEU A 18 -5.54 -7.33 -0.20
N GLU A 19 -5.34 -8.61 -0.51
CA GLU A 19 -5.26 -9.16 -1.86
C GLU A 19 -6.45 -8.72 -2.70
N ALA A 20 -7.68 -8.81 -2.19
CA ALA A 20 -8.89 -8.41 -2.92
C ALA A 20 -8.91 -6.93 -3.37
N LYS A 21 -8.02 -6.09 -2.85
CA LYS A 21 -7.91 -4.66 -3.19
C LYS A 21 -6.64 -4.35 -3.99
N GLY A 22 -5.75 -5.31 -4.16
CA GLY A 22 -4.48 -5.15 -4.88
C GLY A 22 -4.70 -4.97 -6.39
N LEU A 23 -3.79 -4.23 -7.02
CA LEU A 23 -3.80 -4.04 -8.47
C LEU A 23 -3.65 -5.38 -9.21
N PHE A 24 -2.86 -6.30 -8.68
CA PHE A 24 -2.69 -7.61 -9.29
C PHE A 24 -3.99 -8.40 -9.35
N ASN A 25 -4.74 -8.47 -8.26
CA ASN A 25 -6.02 -9.20 -8.26
C ASN A 25 -7.08 -8.51 -9.14
N TYR A 26 -7.04 -7.19 -9.25
CA TYR A 26 -7.83 -6.48 -10.26
C TYR A 26 -7.47 -6.96 -11.68
N LEU A 27 -6.17 -7.02 -12.02
CA LEU A 27 -5.70 -7.52 -13.32
C LEU A 27 -6.08 -8.99 -13.56
N VAL A 28 -5.92 -9.85 -12.55
CA VAL A 28 -6.35 -11.26 -12.63
C VAL A 28 -7.84 -11.35 -12.91
N SER A 29 -8.67 -10.58 -12.20
CA SER A 29 -10.12 -10.58 -12.39
C SER A 29 -10.51 -10.10 -13.79
N GLU A 30 -9.88 -9.02 -14.28
CA GLU A 30 -10.13 -8.50 -15.64
C GLU A 30 -9.73 -9.51 -16.72
N ILE A 31 -8.54 -10.11 -16.63
CA ILE A 31 -8.06 -11.10 -17.61
C ILE A 31 -8.99 -12.32 -17.64
N ARG A 32 -9.41 -12.82 -16.48
CA ARG A 32 -10.36 -13.95 -16.40
C ARG A 32 -11.71 -13.62 -17.03
N THR A 33 -12.24 -12.43 -16.74
CA THR A 33 -13.55 -12.01 -17.25
C THR A 33 -13.54 -11.86 -18.77
N ARG A 34 -12.42 -11.41 -19.35
CA ARG A 34 -12.30 -11.19 -20.80
C ARG A 34 -12.03 -12.44 -21.61
N ARG A 35 -11.23 -13.37 -21.05
CA ARG A 35 -10.67 -14.50 -21.82
C ARG A 35 -11.24 -15.86 -21.45
N GLU A 36 -12.05 -15.94 -20.39
CA GLU A 36 -12.58 -17.21 -19.88
C GLU A 36 -11.48 -18.26 -19.58
N VAL A 37 -10.28 -17.79 -19.21
CA VAL A 37 -9.13 -18.65 -18.92
C VAL A 37 -9.16 -19.19 -17.48
N PRO A 38 -8.47 -20.33 -17.23
CA PRO A 38 -8.23 -20.82 -15.88
C PRO A 38 -7.54 -19.76 -14.99
N LEU A 39 -7.71 -19.90 -13.67
CA LEU A 39 -7.16 -18.95 -12.70
C LEU A 39 -5.63 -18.89 -12.80
N GLU A 40 -4.98 -20.04 -12.97
CA GLU A 40 -3.53 -20.19 -13.05
C GLU A 40 -2.96 -19.43 -14.25
N GLU A 41 -3.62 -19.52 -15.41
CA GLU A 41 -3.22 -18.80 -16.62
C GLU A 41 -3.40 -17.28 -16.44
N ALA A 42 -4.54 -16.85 -15.89
CA ALA A 42 -4.77 -15.44 -15.62
C ALA A 42 -3.76 -14.85 -14.62
N VAL A 43 -3.36 -15.62 -13.60
CA VAL A 43 -2.32 -15.24 -12.64
C VAL A 43 -0.98 -15.04 -13.35
N LEU A 44 -0.60 -15.91 -14.28
CA LEU A 44 0.63 -15.76 -15.06
C LEU A 44 0.57 -14.53 -15.97
N ALA A 45 -0.53 -14.34 -16.71
CA ALA A 45 -0.71 -13.17 -17.56
C ALA A 45 -0.72 -11.86 -16.77
N ALA A 46 -1.40 -11.82 -15.62
CA ALA A 46 -1.43 -10.65 -14.74
C ALA A 46 -0.05 -10.26 -14.21
N ARG A 47 0.87 -11.23 -14.02
CA ARG A 47 2.24 -10.94 -13.58
C ARG A 47 3.04 -10.23 -14.67
N ASP A 48 2.99 -10.76 -15.89
CA ASP A 48 3.66 -10.16 -17.04
C ASP A 48 3.08 -8.76 -17.33
N VAL A 49 1.76 -8.60 -17.20
CA VAL A 49 1.07 -7.30 -17.33
C VAL A 49 1.48 -6.31 -16.24
N LEU A 50 1.52 -6.74 -14.98
CA LEU A 50 1.92 -5.88 -13.88
C LEU A 50 3.38 -5.44 -14.02
N GLU A 51 4.27 -6.36 -14.39
CA GLU A 51 5.67 -6.03 -14.66
C GLU A 51 5.80 -5.03 -15.82
N TYR A 52 5.05 -5.23 -16.91
CA TYR A 52 5.04 -4.29 -18.03
C TYR A 52 4.54 -2.89 -17.61
N LEU A 53 3.44 -2.83 -16.86
CA LEU A 53 2.89 -1.58 -16.32
C LEU A 53 3.92 -0.84 -15.47
N GLU A 54 4.52 -1.53 -14.49
CA GLU A 54 5.46 -0.93 -13.54
C GLU A 54 6.76 -0.47 -14.19
N ARG A 55 7.25 -1.19 -15.20
CA ARG A 55 8.50 -0.87 -15.89
C ARG A 55 8.37 0.19 -16.98
N ASN A 56 7.24 0.23 -17.69
CA ASN A 56 7.14 0.98 -18.94
C ASN A 56 6.08 2.08 -18.93
N LEU A 57 5.00 1.93 -18.14
CA LEU A 57 3.84 2.82 -18.23
C LEU A 57 3.65 3.68 -16.97
N LEU A 58 4.04 3.19 -15.80
CA LEU A 58 3.96 3.94 -14.55
C LEU A 58 5.21 4.79 -14.34
N THR A 59 5.02 6.07 -14.01
CA THR A 59 6.14 6.96 -13.65
C THR A 59 6.72 6.62 -12.28
N ARG A 60 5.88 6.08 -11.40
CA ARG A 60 6.21 5.59 -10.07
C ARG A 60 5.20 4.49 -9.74
N THR A 61 5.62 3.38 -9.14
CA THR A 61 4.67 2.31 -8.77
C THR A 61 3.78 2.74 -7.60
N LEU A 62 2.66 2.06 -7.36
CA LEU A 62 1.62 2.52 -6.44
C LEU A 62 2.16 2.72 -5.02
N GLY A 63 2.84 1.72 -4.48
CA GLY A 63 3.43 1.74 -3.13
C GLY A 63 4.82 2.35 -3.02
N GLN A 64 5.28 3.08 -4.05
CA GLN A 64 6.62 3.68 -4.08
C GLN A 64 6.59 5.16 -3.71
N ILE A 65 7.60 5.57 -2.95
CA ILE A 65 7.90 6.95 -2.55
C ILE A 65 9.25 7.38 -3.12
N ILE A 66 9.47 8.69 -3.20
CA ILE A 66 10.77 9.32 -3.43
C ILE A 66 11.29 9.82 -2.09
N PHE A 67 12.46 9.37 -1.68
CA PHE A 67 12.96 9.56 -0.32
C PHE A 67 14.44 9.95 -0.31
N PRO A 68 14.88 10.87 0.57
CA PRO A 68 16.29 11.25 0.67
C PRO A 68 17.12 10.17 1.37
N ALA A 69 18.17 9.70 0.69
CA ALA A 69 19.14 8.73 1.21
C ALA A 69 20.57 9.28 1.12
N ILE A 70 21.51 8.68 1.86
CA ILE A 70 22.91 9.06 1.81
C ILE A 70 23.50 8.52 0.50
N SER A 71 24.05 9.40 -0.32
CA SER A 71 24.65 9.05 -1.62
C SER A 71 25.90 8.20 -1.43
N GLY A 72 26.13 7.21 -2.29
CA GLY A 72 27.31 6.35 -2.31
C GLY A 72 27.19 5.09 -1.45
N ARG A 73 27.47 3.93 -2.06
CA ARG A 73 27.51 2.61 -1.36
C ARG A 73 28.56 2.52 -0.24
N GLU A 74 29.63 3.29 -0.35
CA GLU A 74 30.79 3.24 0.57
C GLU A 74 30.64 4.08 1.83
N ASN A 75 29.54 4.83 1.99
CA ASN A 75 29.32 5.71 3.15
C ASN A 75 28.86 4.99 4.43
N HIS A 76 29.19 3.71 4.57
CA HIS A 76 28.80 2.86 5.69
C HIS A 76 29.46 3.28 7.03
N LYS A 77 30.56 4.05 6.98
CA LYS A 77 31.29 4.52 8.18
C LYS A 77 30.53 5.65 8.88
N LYS A 78 30.72 5.78 10.19
CA LYS A 78 30.19 6.92 10.96
C LYS A 78 30.91 8.18 10.49
N SER A 79 30.15 9.14 9.96
CA SER A 79 30.63 10.45 9.49
C SER A 79 29.71 11.55 10.03
N SER A 80 30.16 12.81 10.01
CA SER A 80 29.28 13.94 10.28
C SER A 80 28.26 14.11 9.15
N ARG A 81 27.06 14.61 9.46
CA ARG A 81 26.02 14.86 8.45
C ARG A 81 26.47 15.81 7.33
N SER A 82 27.32 16.79 7.66
CA SER A 82 27.91 17.72 6.67
C SER A 82 28.70 17.01 5.56
N ASN A 83 29.19 15.80 5.83
CA ASN A 83 30.04 15.02 4.92
C ASN A 83 29.28 13.81 4.33
N GLN A 84 27.95 13.81 4.41
CA GLN A 84 27.07 12.77 3.88
C GLN A 84 26.13 13.40 2.87
N PRO A 85 26.56 13.60 1.60
CA PRO A 85 25.69 14.17 0.58
C PRO A 85 24.46 13.28 0.41
N GLU A 86 23.30 13.91 0.25
CA GLU A 86 22.03 13.21 0.09
C GLU A 86 21.61 13.19 -1.37
N LYS A 87 20.95 12.10 -1.79
CA LYS A 87 20.27 12.03 -3.08
C LYS A 87 18.90 11.40 -2.92
N LEU A 88 18.00 11.72 -3.84
CA LEU A 88 16.67 11.12 -3.87
C LEU A 88 16.75 9.73 -4.47
N VAL A 89 16.11 8.78 -3.81
CA VAL A 89 15.95 7.40 -4.27
C VAL A 89 14.49 7.00 -4.25
N SER A 90 14.12 6.09 -5.13
CA SER A 90 12.77 5.52 -5.18
C SER A 90 12.71 4.27 -4.31
N LEU A 91 11.79 4.23 -3.36
CA LEU A 91 11.66 3.15 -2.36
C LEU A 91 10.23 2.59 -2.34
N THR A 92 10.07 1.28 -2.42
CA THR A 92 8.79 0.59 -2.41
C THR A 92 8.39 0.26 -0.97
N VAL A 93 7.71 1.18 -0.30
CA VAL A 93 7.33 1.03 1.12
C VAL A 93 6.17 0.09 1.36
N VAL A 94 5.36 -0.19 0.32
CA VAL A 94 4.28 -1.18 0.38
C VAL A 94 4.26 -1.95 -0.95
N ALA A 95 4.28 -3.27 -0.89
CA ALA A 95 4.22 -4.13 -2.07
C ALA A 95 3.31 -5.34 -1.81
N GLU A 96 2.86 -6.01 -2.85
CA GLU A 96 2.01 -7.20 -2.69
C GLU A 96 2.74 -8.37 -2.03
N GLU A 97 4.05 -8.49 -2.23
CA GLU A 97 4.86 -9.48 -1.53
C GLU A 97 4.85 -9.34 0.00
N ASP A 98 4.51 -8.15 0.52
CA ASP A 98 4.31 -7.96 1.95
C ASP A 98 3.11 -8.78 2.44
N ILE A 99 2.05 -8.85 1.62
CA ILE A 99 0.83 -9.61 1.92
C ILE A 99 1.13 -11.11 1.89
N GLU A 100 1.88 -11.59 0.89
CA GLU A 100 2.33 -12.98 0.79
C GLU A 100 3.17 -13.39 2.00
N LEU A 101 4.19 -12.58 2.36
CA LEU A 101 5.02 -12.83 3.54
C LEU A 101 4.21 -12.87 4.83
N MET A 102 3.24 -11.96 4.97
CA MET A 102 2.34 -11.94 6.10
C MET A 102 1.46 -13.20 6.15
N ALA A 103 0.91 -13.62 5.01
CA ALA A 103 0.03 -14.79 4.89
C ALA A 103 0.76 -16.08 5.25
N GLU A 104 1.99 -16.25 4.75
CA GLU A 104 2.77 -17.47 4.92
C GLU A 104 3.52 -17.52 6.26
N PHE A 105 4.16 -16.42 6.65
CA PHE A 105 5.14 -16.39 7.75
C PHE A 105 4.83 -15.36 8.83
N GLY A 106 3.75 -14.58 8.68
CA GLY A 106 3.27 -13.61 9.66
C GLY A 106 3.90 -12.21 9.56
N THR A 107 3.42 -11.29 10.40
CA THR A 107 3.81 -9.87 10.36
C THR A 107 5.31 -9.62 10.53
N VAL A 108 6.02 -10.45 11.31
CA VAL A 108 7.47 -10.30 11.48
C VAL A 108 8.20 -10.57 10.17
N ALA A 109 7.78 -11.56 9.38
CA ALA A 109 8.38 -11.84 8.09
C ALA A 109 8.10 -10.71 7.08
N LEU A 110 6.88 -10.16 7.07
CA LEU A 110 6.55 -8.94 6.31
C LEU A 110 7.52 -7.80 6.67
N GLN A 111 7.71 -7.52 7.97
CA GLN A 111 8.60 -6.45 8.42
C GLN A 111 10.05 -6.68 7.96
N ARG A 112 10.53 -7.92 8.07
CA ARG A 112 11.88 -8.32 7.63
C ARG A 112 12.07 -8.16 6.13
N GLY A 113 11.13 -8.66 5.33
CA GLY A 113 11.20 -8.62 3.86
C GLY A 113 11.09 -7.20 3.32
N ARG A 114 10.17 -6.39 3.87
CA ARG A 114 10.04 -4.97 3.52
C ARG A 114 11.31 -4.19 3.86
N LEU A 115 11.90 -4.41 5.04
CA LEU A 115 13.14 -3.74 5.45
C LEU A 115 14.30 -4.11 4.54
N ALA A 116 14.47 -5.40 4.23
CA ALA A 116 15.48 -5.87 3.28
C ALA A 116 15.29 -5.19 1.92
N ARG A 117 14.06 -5.17 1.38
CA ARG A 117 13.72 -4.51 0.11
C ARG A 117 14.16 -3.04 0.10
N LEU A 118 13.84 -2.25 1.12
CA LEU A 118 14.19 -0.83 1.12
C LEU A 118 15.71 -0.58 1.13
N VAL A 119 16.45 -1.41 1.86
CA VAL A 119 17.92 -1.31 1.89
C VAL A 119 18.52 -1.75 0.55
N GLU A 120 18.00 -2.82 -0.05
CA GLU A 120 18.41 -3.31 -1.38
C GLU A 120 18.11 -2.28 -2.48
N GLU A 121 16.93 -1.68 -2.48
CA GLU A 121 16.53 -0.65 -3.46
C GLU A 121 17.37 0.63 -3.34
N ALA A 122 17.68 1.07 -2.12
CA ALA A 122 18.62 2.18 -1.91
C ALA A 122 20.02 1.82 -2.44
N TYR A 123 20.52 0.62 -2.11
CA TYR A 123 21.83 0.15 -2.54
C TYR A 123 21.94 0.06 -4.06
N ALA A 124 20.92 -0.48 -4.73
CA ALA A 124 20.84 -0.57 -6.18
C ALA A 124 20.93 0.81 -6.85
N GLN A 125 20.40 1.85 -6.20
CA GLN A 125 20.48 3.24 -6.66
C GLN A 125 21.75 3.97 -6.19
N ASP A 126 22.79 3.24 -5.76
CA ASP A 126 24.05 3.78 -5.22
C ASP A 126 23.81 4.71 -4.01
N ALA A 127 22.94 4.30 -3.10
CA ALA A 127 22.67 5.01 -1.85
C ALA A 127 22.59 4.05 -0.67
N ILE A 128 22.66 4.58 0.53
CA ILE A 128 22.44 3.84 1.77
C ILE A 128 21.51 4.60 2.70
N LEU A 129 20.79 3.86 3.54
CA LEU A 129 19.95 4.40 4.59
C LEU A 129 20.72 4.42 5.91
N ASP A 130 20.35 5.32 6.82
CA ASP A 130 20.80 5.32 8.20
C ASP A 130 19.66 4.89 9.14
N THR A 131 19.97 4.73 10.42
CA THR A 131 18.95 4.35 11.42
C THR A 131 17.77 5.32 11.47
N PRO A 132 17.96 6.66 11.59
CA PRO A 132 16.84 7.59 11.59
C PRO A 132 15.93 7.46 10.37
N ARG A 133 16.50 7.31 9.16
CA ARG A 133 15.74 7.05 7.93
C ARG A 133 14.92 5.77 8.02
N LEU A 134 15.49 4.69 8.54
CA LEU A 134 14.77 3.43 8.72
C LEU A 134 13.66 3.56 9.77
N CYS A 135 13.88 4.29 10.87
CA CYS A 135 12.86 4.54 11.89
C CYS A 135 11.73 5.45 11.40
N VAL A 136 11.99 6.39 10.48
CA VAL A 136 10.91 7.15 9.85
C VAL A 136 10.19 6.30 8.81
N LEU A 137 10.86 5.45 8.03
CA LEU A 137 10.19 4.59 7.04
C LEU A 137 9.35 3.47 7.69
N PHE A 138 9.79 2.99 8.85
CA PHE A 138 9.13 1.93 9.63
C PHE A 138 8.91 2.42 11.06
N PRO A 139 7.65 2.54 11.52
CA PRO A 139 7.34 3.03 12.87
C PRO A 139 7.71 1.98 13.94
N GLN A 140 9.01 1.79 14.11
CA GLN A 140 9.71 0.80 14.92
C GLN A 140 10.89 1.46 15.63
N THR A 141 11.26 0.90 16.78
CA THR A 141 12.38 1.40 17.57
C THR A 141 13.72 1.08 16.90
N HIS A 142 14.77 1.81 17.28
CA HIS A 142 16.13 1.54 16.80
C HIS A 142 16.54 0.09 17.10
N ARG A 143 16.20 -0.40 18.29
CA ARG A 143 16.45 -1.79 18.70
C ARG A 143 15.74 -2.80 17.80
N GLY A 144 14.49 -2.53 17.44
CA GLY A 144 13.70 -3.39 16.54
C GLY A 144 14.31 -3.50 15.14
N ILE A 145 14.62 -2.35 14.53
CA ILE A 145 15.29 -2.26 13.23
C ILE A 145 16.64 -2.99 13.24
N ARG A 146 17.45 -2.76 14.27
CA ARG A 146 18.76 -3.39 14.41
C ARG A 146 18.67 -4.90 14.59
N ALA A 147 17.68 -5.40 15.34
CA ALA A 147 17.49 -6.84 15.53
C ALA A 147 17.17 -7.54 14.20
N ILE A 148 16.31 -6.92 13.36
CA ILE A 148 16.01 -7.43 12.01
C ILE A 148 17.29 -7.48 11.16
N LEU A 149 18.02 -6.37 11.06
CA LEU A 149 19.25 -6.29 10.28
C LEU A 149 20.30 -7.30 10.75
N GLN A 150 20.49 -7.45 12.07
CA GLN A 150 21.45 -8.39 12.63
C GLN A 150 21.13 -9.84 12.22
N SER A 151 19.85 -10.22 12.15
CA SER A 151 19.43 -11.56 11.70
C SER A 151 19.83 -11.86 10.25
N PHE A 152 19.93 -10.83 9.41
CA PHE A 152 20.37 -10.95 8.02
C PHE A 152 21.89 -10.95 7.91
N TRP A 153 22.56 -10.04 8.61
CA TRP A 153 24.02 -9.98 8.61
C TRP A 153 24.65 -11.28 9.11
N GLN A 154 24.11 -11.89 10.16
CA GLN A 154 24.57 -13.20 10.65
C GLN A 154 24.48 -14.32 9.61
N GLN A 155 23.57 -14.21 8.64
CA GLN A 155 23.42 -15.14 7.53
C GLN A 155 24.28 -14.76 6.31
N GLY A 156 25.07 -13.69 6.39
CA GLY A 156 25.92 -13.24 5.29
C GLY A 156 25.26 -12.27 4.31
N VAL A 157 24.04 -11.81 4.56
CA VAL A 157 23.29 -10.98 3.61
C VAL A 157 23.79 -9.54 3.59
N LEU A 158 24.02 -9.02 2.39
CA LEU A 158 24.44 -7.64 2.12
C LEU A 158 23.27 -6.67 2.29
N LEU A 159 23.16 -6.08 3.48
CA LEU A 159 22.20 -5.01 3.80
C LEU A 159 22.92 -3.84 4.49
N PRO A 160 23.67 -3.02 3.73
CA PRO A 160 24.48 -1.95 4.30
C PRO A 160 23.62 -0.78 4.80
N VAL A 161 23.98 -0.26 5.97
CA VAL A 161 23.35 0.90 6.62
C VAL A 161 24.47 1.82 7.10
N ALA A 162 24.27 3.13 7.03
CA ALA A 162 25.26 4.09 7.51
C ALA A 162 25.44 4.00 9.04
N GLY A 163 26.69 4.16 9.50
CA GLY A 163 27.03 4.14 10.93
C GLY A 163 27.15 2.73 11.52
N MET A 164 27.36 1.70 10.70
CA MET A 164 27.58 0.33 11.15
C MET A 164 28.93 0.13 11.85
N LYS A 165 28.95 -0.71 12.89
CA LYS A 165 30.20 -1.17 13.51
C LYS A 165 31.02 -2.04 12.53
N LYS A 166 32.34 -2.12 12.71
CA LYS A 166 33.24 -2.87 11.81
C LYS A 166 32.88 -4.36 11.78
N GLU A 167 32.53 -4.93 12.92
CA GLU A 167 32.23 -6.37 13.04
C GLU A 167 31.02 -6.73 12.18
N ASN A 168 29.95 -5.91 12.23
CA ASN A 168 28.76 -6.14 11.41
C ASN A 168 29.02 -5.95 9.91
N ARG A 169 29.97 -5.09 9.53
CA ARG A 169 30.34 -4.90 8.13
C ARG A 169 31.03 -6.13 7.54
N GLN A 170 31.85 -6.81 8.33
CA GLN A 170 32.57 -8.02 7.93
C GLN A 170 31.67 -9.25 7.80
N LEU A 171 30.45 -9.21 8.37
CA LEU A 171 29.48 -10.28 8.23
C LEU A 171 28.79 -10.28 6.86
N MET A 172 28.65 -9.13 6.22
CA MET A 172 27.97 -9.01 4.93
C MET A 172 28.85 -9.54 3.80
N ARG A 173 28.31 -10.45 2.99
CA ARG A 173 29.07 -11.14 1.92
C ARG A 173 28.34 -11.21 0.60
N ASN A 174 27.05 -11.58 0.65
CA ASN A 174 26.32 -11.97 -0.55
C ASN A 174 25.02 -11.18 -0.68
N LEU A 175 24.64 -10.88 -1.92
CA LEU A 175 23.28 -10.41 -2.24
C LEU A 175 22.26 -11.45 -1.77
N ARG A 176 21.12 -11.00 -1.22
CA ARG A 176 20.10 -11.90 -0.68
C ARG A 176 19.57 -12.89 -1.73
N ALA A 177 19.39 -12.43 -2.96
CA ALA A 177 18.97 -13.25 -4.09
C ALA A 177 20.02 -14.33 -4.45
N ALA A 178 21.30 -13.97 -4.47
CA ALA A 178 22.39 -14.93 -4.71
C ALA A 178 22.45 -15.99 -3.61
N LEU A 179 22.41 -15.57 -2.33
CA LEU A 179 22.40 -16.49 -1.19
C LEU A 179 21.19 -17.44 -1.22
N ALA A 180 20.02 -16.96 -1.64
CA ALA A 180 18.84 -17.80 -1.77
C ALA A 180 19.03 -18.92 -2.80
N ILE A 181 19.59 -18.59 -3.97
CA ILE A 181 19.88 -19.59 -5.01
C ILE A 181 20.95 -20.58 -4.52
N ASP A 182 22.06 -20.12 -3.93
CA ASP A 182 23.13 -21.01 -3.44
C ASP A 182 22.62 -21.99 -2.38
N ARG A 183 21.80 -21.53 -1.43
CA ARG A 183 21.18 -22.38 -0.40
C ARG A 183 20.20 -23.39 -0.99
N TYR A 184 19.38 -22.97 -1.95
CA TYR A 184 18.44 -23.87 -2.64
C TYR A 184 19.17 -24.96 -3.45
N LEU A 185 20.19 -24.59 -4.24
CA LEU A 185 21.00 -25.57 -4.98
C LEU A 185 21.82 -26.49 -4.07
N SER A 186 22.13 -26.03 -2.85
CA SER A 186 22.74 -26.87 -1.80
C SER A 186 21.77 -27.88 -1.16
N GLY A 187 20.50 -27.89 -1.56
CA GLY A 187 19.50 -28.85 -1.12
C GLY A 187 18.68 -28.42 0.10
N GLU A 188 18.72 -27.14 0.48
CA GLU A 188 17.91 -26.63 1.57
C GLU A 188 16.41 -26.56 1.20
N ASP A 189 15.53 -26.85 2.17
CA ASP A 189 14.08 -26.74 1.97
C ASP A 189 13.68 -25.30 1.62
N LEU A 190 12.92 -25.16 0.53
CA LEU A 190 12.53 -23.86 0.00
C LEU A 190 11.67 -23.05 0.98
N THR A 191 10.81 -23.70 1.77
CA THR A 191 9.94 -22.99 2.72
C THR A 191 10.74 -22.46 3.89
N ALA A 192 11.67 -23.26 4.43
CA ALA A 192 12.61 -22.84 5.47
C ALA A 192 13.49 -21.67 4.99
N LEU A 193 14.11 -21.82 3.83
CA LEU A 193 14.92 -20.78 3.19
C LEU A 193 14.16 -19.45 3.03
N ARG A 194 12.96 -19.50 2.45
CA ARG A 194 12.13 -18.29 2.21
C ARG A 194 11.73 -17.62 3.52
N LYS A 195 11.43 -18.40 4.56
CA LYS A 195 11.15 -17.85 5.88
C LYS A 195 12.37 -17.16 6.49
N ASP A 196 13.54 -17.77 6.38
CA ASP A 196 14.78 -17.28 6.98
C ASP A 196 15.30 -16.01 6.32
N LEU A 197 15.18 -15.92 5.00
CA LEU A 197 15.58 -14.77 4.18
C LEU A 197 14.42 -13.79 3.90
N ALA A 198 13.24 -14.03 4.48
CA ALA A 198 12.02 -13.24 4.28
C ALA A 198 11.73 -12.97 2.78
N ILE A 199 11.63 -14.04 2.00
CA ILE A 199 11.39 -14.03 0.56
C ILE A 199 9.95 -14.51 0.32
N SER A 200 9.15 -13.70 -0.39
CA SER A 200 7.80 -14.09 -0.77
C SER A 200 7.81 -15.17 -1.86
N THR A 201 6.66 -15.78 -2.14
CA THR A 201 6.55 -16.75 -3.23
C THR A 201 6.82 -16.09 -4.58
N SER A 202 6.23 -14.91 -4.84
CA SER A 202 6.44 -14.16 -6.09
C SER A 202 7.89 -13.72 -6.27
N ARG A 203 8.56 -13.22 -5.23
CA ARG A 203 9.97 -12.81 -5.30
C ARG A 203 10.90 -14.00 -5.55
N TRP A 204 10.67 -15.14 -4.90
CA TRP A 204 11.42 -16.35 -5.19
C TRP A 204 11.25 -16.77 -6.65
N GLN A 205 10.01 -16.80 -7.15
CA GLN A 205 9.73 -17.20 -8.53
C GLN A 205 10.43 -16.28 -9.54
N ARG A 206 10.45 -14.96 -9.28
CA ARG A 206 11.17 -13.98 -10.10
C ARG A 206 12.68 -14.26 -10.13
N TRP A 207 13.30 -14.43 -8.96
CA TRP A 207 14.74 -14.74 -8.87
C TRP A 207 15.09 -16.09 -9.49
N TRP A 208 14.28 -17.11 -9.23
CA TRP A 208 14.47 -18.43 -9.83
C TRP A 208 14.34 -18.39 -11.35
N GLN A 209 13.35 -17.67 -11.88
CA GLN A 209 13.22 -17.50 -13.33
C GLN A 209 14.41 -16.74 -13.90
N GLY A 210 14.84 -15.63 -13.29
CA GLY A 210 16.01 -14.88 -13.75
C GLY A 210 17.30 -15.72 -13.73
N PHE A 211 17.48 -16.56 -12.71
CA PHE A 211 18.58 -17.51 -12.64
C PHE A 211 18.53 -18.54 -13.78
N LYS A 212 17.36 -19.12 -14.07
CA LYS A 212 17.19 -20.05 -15.19
C LYS A 212 17.51 -19.40 -16.54
N GLU A 213 16.99 -18.19 -16.77
CA GLU A 213 17.25 -17.44 -18.00
C GLU A 213 18.75 -17.16 -18.18
N LEU A 214 19.46 -16.82 -17.11
CA LEU A 214 20.92 -16.65 -17.13
C LEU A 214 21.63 -17.95 -17.55
N VAL A 215 21.28 -19.08 -16.94
CA VAL A 215 21.91 -20.38 -17.22
C VAL A 215 21.62 -20.85 -18.66
N GLN A 216 20.40 -20.65 -19.14
CA GLN A 216 19.95 -21.08 -20.46
C GLN A 216 20.47 -20.18 -21.60
N ASN A 217 20.77 -18.91 -21.33
CA ASN A 217 21.27 -17.95 -22.32
C ASN A 217 22.74 -17.57 -22.08
N ARG A 218 23.56 -18.52 -21.60
CA ARG A 218 24.98 -18.31 -21.24
C ARG A 218 25.88 -17.72 -22.32
N ASP A 219 25.48 -17.84 -23.59
CA ASP A 219 26.23 -17.34 -24.73
C ASP A 219 25.96 -15.84 -25.00
N GLN A 220 24.97 -15.24 -24.33
CA GLN A 220 24.66 -13.81 -24.47
C GLN A 220 25.50 -12.94 -23.54
N PRO A 221 25.80 -11.68 -23.93
CA PRO A 221 26.47 -10.73 -23.05
C PRO A 221 25.67 -10.47 -21.76
N LEU A 222 26.34 -10.54 -20.60
CA LEU A 222 25.72 -10.32 -19.28
C LEU A 222 24.98 -8.98 -19.18
N ALA A 223 25.49 -7.92 -19.82
CA ALA A 223 24.87 -6.60 -19.82
C ALA A 223 23.50 -6.59 -20.54
N GLU A 224 23.37 -7.38 -21.62
CA GLU A 224 22.10 -7.50 -22.36
C GLU A 224 21.07 -8.28 -21.53
N LEU A 225 21.49 -9.39 -20.92
CA LEU A 225 20.66 -10.17 -20.00
C LEU A 225 20.24 -9.36 -18.78
N ALA A 226 21.15 -8.58 -18.18
CA ALA A 226 20.85 -7.71 -17.05
C ALA A 226 19.72 -6.71 -17.40
N ARG A 227 19.80 -6.10 -18.59
CA ARG A 227 18.76 -5.18 -19.08
C ARG A 227 17.43 -5.89 -19.33
N LEU A 228 17.46 -7.08 -19.92
CA LEU A 228 16.25 -7.85 -20.24
C LEU A 228 15.54 -8.36 -18.97
N LEU A 229 16.30 -8.91 -18.03
CA LEU A 229 15.81 -9.37 -16.74
C LEU A 229 15.47 -8.20 -15.80
N GLY A 230 16.03 -7.02 -16.06
CA GLY A 230 15.94 -5.83 -15.20
C GLY A 230 16.47 -6.11 -13.80
N GLU A 231 17.60 -6.81 -13.74
CA GLU A 231 18.35 -7.15 -12.53
C GLU A 231 19.76 -6.54 -12.64
N PRO A 232 20.41 -6.17 -11.52
CA PRO A 232 21.73 -5.55 -11.58
C PRO A 232 22.79 -6.54 -12.09
N PRO A 233 23.79 -6.08 -12.88
CA PRO A 233 24.85 -6.95 -13.41
C PRO A 233 25.58 -7.75 -12.32
N GLU A 234 25.85 -7.12 -11.17
CA GLU A 234 26.46 -7.74 -9.98
C GLU A 234 25.69 -8.98 -9.48
N LEU A 235 24.37 -9.00 -9.62
CA LEU A 235 23.55 -10.16 -9.25
C LEU A 235 23.71 -11.30 -10.26
N LEU A 236 23.77 -10.99 -11.54
CA LEU A 236 23.97 -12.00 -12.59
C LEU A 236 25.38 -12.62 -12.48
N GLU A 237 26.40 -11.81 -12.20
CA GLU A 237 27.75 -12.28 -11.92
C GLU A 237 27.76 -13.25 -10.72
N ALA A 238 27.15 -12.86 -9.60
CA ALA A 238 27.05 -13.72 -8.42
C ALA A 238 26.28 -15.03 -8.71
N TRP A 239 25.19 -14.97 -9.47
CA TRP A 239 24.46 -16.16 -9.90
C TRP A 239 25.29 -17.06 -10.81
N TRP A 240 26.07 -16.48 -11.73
CA TRP A 240 26.96 -17.23 -12.60
C TRP A 240 28.03 -17.98 -11.82
N GLU A 241 28.67 -17.32 -10.84
CA GLU A 241 29.65 -17.95 -9.94
C GLU A 241 29.03 -19.10 -9.12
N ILE A 242 27.81 -18.92 -8.63
CA ILE A 242 27.08 -19.99 -7.93
C ILE A 242 26.81 -21.15 -8.89
N TRP A 243 26.37 -20.87 -10.10
CA TRP A 243 26.10 -21.91 -11.10
C TRP A 243 27.35 -22.73 -11.43
N THR A 244 28.48 -22.07 -11.72
CA THR A 244 29.73 -22.77 -12.05
C THR A 244 30.19 -23.67 -10.90
N LYS A 245 30.20 -23.14 -9.67
CA LYS A 245 30.53 -23.88 -8.45
C LYS A 245 29.66 -25.14 -8.26
N HIS A 246 28.35 -25.03 -8.42
CA HIS A 246 27.43 -26.18 -8.24
C HIS A 246 27.51 -27.18 -9.39
N ARG A 247 27.68 -26.71 -10.63
CA ARG A 247 27.83 -27.58 -11.80
C ARG A 247 29.14 -28.38 -11.77
N GLU A 248 30.23 -27.79 -11.28
CA GLU A 248 31.50 -28.50 -11.09
C GLU A 248 31.37 -29.62 -10.04
N LYS A 249 30.63 -29.36 -8.96
CA LYS A 249 30.39 -30.33 -7.88
C LYS A 249 29.40 -31.43 -8.28
N ASP A 250 28.39 -31.09 -9.06
CA ASP A 250 27.34 -32.00 -9.52
C ASP A 250 26.99 -31.71 -10.99
N PRO A 251 27.68 -32.35 -11.94
CA PRO A 251 27.45 -32.15 -13.37
C PRO A 251 26.01 -32.47 -13.82
N GLY A 252 25.27 -33.30 -13.07
CA GLY A 252 23.88 -33.67 -13.37
C GLY A 252 22.83 -32.70 -12.82
N ILE A 253 23.23 -31.65 -12.11
CA ILE A 253 22.31 -30.67 -11.51
C ILE A 253 21.46 -29.96 -12.59
N ALA A 254 22.04 -29.72 -13.75
CA ALA A 254 21.36 -29.07 -14.87
C ALA A 254 20.18 -29.92 -15.36
N THR A 255 20.40 -31.22 -15.56
CA THR A 255 19.37 -32.16 -16.02
C THR A 255 18.28 -32.33 -14.97
N ARG A 256 18.68 -32.47 -13.69
CA ARG A 256 17.73 -32.65 -12.57
C ARG A 256 16.80 -31.47 -12.38
N LEU A 257 17.29 -30.27 -12.63
CA LEU A 257 16.53 -29.02 -12.49
C LEU A 257 15.91 -28.55 -13.81
N GLY A 258 16.08 -29.32 -14.91
CA GLY A 258 15.54 -28.99 -16.22
C GLY A 258 16.17 -27.77 -16.88
N LEU A 259 17.42 -27.45 -16.52
CA LEU A 259 18.16 -26.28 -17.01
C LEU A 259 18.89 -26.55 -18.34
N ASP A 260 19.04 -27.82 -18.73
CA ASP A 260 19.64 -28.24 -20.01
C ASP A 260 18.70 -28.06 -21.20
N GLN A 261 17.41 -27.83 -20.95
CA GLN A 261 16.46 -27.56 -22.02
C GLN A 261 16.69 -26.14 -22.54
N GLU A 262 16.76 -25.98 -23.87
CA GLU A 262 16.67 -24.66 -24.48
C GLU A 262 15.41 -23.98 -23.95
N ALA A 263 15.58 -22.82 -23.31
CA ALA A 263 14.43 -22.01 -22.94
C ALA A 263 13.65 -21.71 -24.22
N LEU A 264 12.33 -21.90 -24.18
CA LEU A 264 11.48 -21.23 -25.16
C LEU A 264 11.82 -19.74 -25.06
N ARG A 265 12.44 -19.16 -26.09
CA ARG A 265 12.76 -17.72 -26.11
C ARG A 265 11.44 -16.96 -26.00
N GLN A 266 11.10 -16.51 -24.81
CA GLN A 266 9.90 -15.74 -24.57
C GLN A 266 10.23 -14.26 -24.76
N PRO A 267 9.42 -13.53 -25.54
CA PRO A 267 9.54 -12.07 -25.61
C PRO A 267 9.41 -11.50 -24.18
N GLY A 268 10.22 -10.52 -23.82
CA GLY A 268 10.19 -9.92 -22.48
C GLY A 268 9.14 -8.80 -22.34
N THR A 269 9.11 -8.21 -21.14
CA THR A 269 8.27 -7.04 -20.80
C THR A 269 8.98 -5.70 -21.03
N GLY A 270 10.16 -5.69 -21.67
CA GLY A 270 11.03 -4.51 -21.78
C GLY A 270 10.65 -3.48 -22.85
N SER A 271 9.70 -3.78 -23.73
CA SER A 271 9.17 -2.82 -24.72
C SER A 271 7.73 -3.14 -25.09
N ARG A 272 6.99 -2.17 -25.64
CA ARG A 272 5.60 -2.39 -26.09
C ARG A 272 5.52 -3.53 -27.12
N GLN A 273 6.47 -3.59 -28.06
CA GLN A 273 6.48 -4.62 -29.10
C GLN A 273 6.84 -6.01 -28.55
N ALA A 274 7.84 -6.09 -27.66
CA ALA A 274 8.19 -7.36 -27.01
C ALA A 274 7.02 -7.87 -26.17
N PHE A 275 6.37 -6.99 -25.41
CA PHE A 275 5.22 -7.37 -24.60
C PHE A 275 4.01 -7.78 -25.43
N ALA A 276 3.75 -7.12 -26.56
CA ALA A 276 2.73 -7.54 -27.52
C ALA A 276 2.97 -8.97 -28.01
N GLU A 277 4.21 -9.30 -28.36
CA GLU A 277 4.57 -10.65 -28.80
C GLU A 277 4.51 -11.68 -27.65
N LEU A 278 4.83 -11.28 -26.41
CA LEU A 278 4.64 -12.11 -25.22
C LEU A 278 3.17 -12.49 -25.06
N LEU A 279 2.25 -11.52 -25.17
CA LEU A 279 0.81 -11.76 -25.07
C LEU A 279 0.32 -12.71 -26.16
N ARG A 280 0.84 -12.59 -27.39
CA ARG A 280 0.48 -13.47 -28.51
C ARG A 280 1.00 -14.88 -28.34
N ARG A 281 2.30 -15.04 -28.04
CA ARG A 281 2.97 -16.34 -28.00
C ARG A 281 2.70 -17.13 -26.73
N ARG A 282 2.86 -16.48 -25.57
CA ARG A 282 2.78 -17.15 -24.27
C ARG A 282 1.34 -17.28 -23.80
N HIS A 283 0.55 -16.23 -24.01
CA HIS A 283 -0.80 -16.16 -23.50
C HIS A 283 -1.86 -16.32 -24.60
N GLY A 284 -1.50 -16.48 -25.87
CA GLY A 284 -2.47 -16.81 -26.94
C GLY A 284 -3.46 -15.69 -27.27
N TYR A 285 -3.10 -14.42 -27.08
CA TYR A 285 -3.95 -13.29 -27.48
C TYR A 285 -4.00 -13.15 -29.02
N SER A 286 -5.17 -12.83 -29.57
CA SER A 286 -5.30 -12.42 -30.97
C SER A 286 -4.68 -11.02 -31.18
N PRO A 287 -4.26 -10.66 -32.40
CA PRO A 287 -3.67 -9.34 -32.66
C PRO A 287 -4.57 -8.17 -32.22
N ALA A 288 -5.86 -8.23 -32.54
CA ALA A 288 -6.83 -7.21 -32.14
C ALA A 288 -7.02 -7.14 -30.61
N ALA A 289 -7.04 -8.29 -29.92
CA ALA A 289 -7.14 -8.32 -28.46
C ALA A 289 -5.89 -7.75 -27.79
N VAL A 290 -4.70 -7.92 -28.38
CA VAL A 290 -3.47 -7.29 -27.88
C VAL A 290 -3.54 -5.78 -28.03
N GLU A 291 -3.91 -5.26 -29.20
CA GLU A 291 -4.01 -3.81 -29.44
C GLU A 291 -4.96 -3.16 -28.42
N GLN A 292 -6.18 -3.68 -28.31
CA GLN A 292 -7.16 -3.20 -27.33
C GLN A 292 -6.62 -3.27 -25.90
N PHE A 293 -6.04 -4.40 -25.50
CA PHE A 293 -5.56 -4.56 -24.13
C PHE A 293 -4.42 -3.60 -23.81
N LEU A 294 -3.50 -3.35 -24.75
CA LEU A 294 -2.42 -2.38 -24.58
C LEU A 294 -2.92 -0.95 -24.43
N ASP A 295 -3.98 -0.57 -25.14
CA ASP A 295 -4.58 0.76 -25.03
C ASP A 295 -5.28 0.95 -23.68
N GLU A 296 -5.99 -0.06 -23.21
CA GLU A 296 -6.60 -0.04 -21.87
C GLU A 296 -5.55 -0.02 -20.74
N LEU A 297 -4.42 -0.70 -20.91
CA LEU A 297 -3.30 -0.60 -19.96
C LEU A 297 -2.70 0.80 -19.96
N ALA A 298 -2.61 1.46 -21.12
CA ALA A 298 -2.17 2.85 -21.21
C ALA A 298 -3.17 3.81 -20.55
N GLU A 299 -4.48 3.59 -20.70
CA GLU A 299 -5.52 4.37 -20.01
C GLU A 299 -5.48 4.17 -18.50
N LEU A 300 -5.32 2.92 -18.04
CA LEU A 300 -5.16 2.58 -16.63
C LEU A 300 -3.93 3.28 -16.05
N ALA A 301 -2.79 3.17 -16.72
CA ALA A 301 -1.55 3.84 -16.30
C ALA A 301 -1.71 5.37 -16.30
N SER A 302 -2.36 5.95 -17.31
CA SER A 302 -2.66 7.39 -17.37
C SER A 302 -3.50 7.84 -16.18
N ARG A 303 -4.54 7.08 -15.79
CA ARG A 303 -5.36 7.38 -14.61
C ARG A 303 -4.56 7.28 -13.30
N LEU A 304 -3.65 6.33 -13.19
CA LEU A 304 -2.79 6.14 -12.02
C LEU A 304 -1.69 7.23 -11.93
N ASN A 305 -1.08 7.59 -13.06
CA ASN A 305 -0.03 8.62 -13.14
C ASN A 305 -0.59 10.04 -12.92
N ARG A 306 -1.86 10.29 -13.25
CA ARG A 306 -2.56 11.57 -13.00
C ARG A 306 -2.77 11.89 -11.52
N GLN A 307 -2.62 10.90 -10.64
CA GLN A 307 -2.67 11.14 -9.20
C GLN A 307 -1.42 11.92 -8.79
N GLU A 308 -1.54 13.24 -8.69
CA GLU A 308 -0.46 14.06 -8.14
C GLU A 308 -0.15 13.62 -6.72
N ARG A 309 1.11 13.29 -6.47
CA ARG A 309 1.54 12.78 -5.17
C ARG A 309 2.93 13.30 -4.82
N ALA A 310 3.01 13.85 -3.61
CA ALA A 310 4.25 14.32 -3.02
C ALA A 310 5.32 13.19 -2.97
N PRO A 311 6.61 13.53 -2.81
CA PRO A 311 7.68 12.54 -2.72
C PRO A 311 7.39 11.40 -1.72
N GLY A 312 6.96 11.73 -0.51
CA GLY A 312 6.65 10.76 0.56
C GLY A 312 5.28 10.08 0.48
N ALA A 313 4.51 10.28 -0.59
CA ALA A 313 3.14 9.77 -0.73
C ALA A 313 3.05 8.51 -1.59
N ILE A 314 2.04 7.67 -1.37
CA ILE A 314 1.75 6.48 -2.17
C ILE A 314 0.34 6.58 -2.77
N VAL A 315 0.08 5.80 -3.82
CA VAL A 315 -1.28 5.52 -4.27
C VAL A 315 -1.71 4.20 -3.63
N TYR A 316 -2.86 4.19 -2.98
CA TYR A 316 -3.41 3.01 -2.33
C TYR A 316 -4.84 2.75 -2.80
N GLN A 317 -5.18 1.49 -3.05
CA GLN A 317 -6.54 1.09 -3.41
C GLN A 317 -7.34 0.82 -2.14
N ALA A 318 -8.28 1.70 -1.83
CA ALA A 318 -9.16 1.62 -0.67
C ALA A 318 -10.62 1.43 -1.12
N VAL A 319 -11.46 0.89 -0.24
CA VAL A 319 -12.87 0.69 -0.62
C VAL A 319 -13.62 2.01 -0.52
N SER A 320 -14.42 2.31 -1.54
CA SER A 320 -15.34 3.45 -1.58
C SER A 320 -16.17 3.50 -0.30
N ASP A 321 -16.26 4.68 0.28
CA ASP A 321 -16.97 4.91 1.54
C ASP A 321 -18.50 4.85 1.43
N ARG A 322 -19.00 4.67 0.21
CA ARG A 322 -20.41 4.46 -0.14
C ARG A 322 -20.81 2.98 -0.11
N GLU A 323 -19.84 2.08 -0.03
CA GLU A 323 -20.09 0.64 -0.05
C GLU A 323 -20.62 0.15 1.30
N PRO A 324 -21.75 -0.58 1.33
CA PRO A 324 -22.36 -1.04 2.57
C PRO A 324 -21.54 -2.13 3.27
N ALA A 325 -21.87 -2.36 4.53
CA ALA A 325 -21.38 -3.53 5.27
C ALA A 325 -21.84 -4.84 4.59
N GLY A 326 -21.05 -5.91 4.71
CA GLY A 326 -21.41 -7.25 4.27
C GLY A 326 -21.22 -7.55 2.77
N LYS A 327 -21.03 -6.54 1.91
CA LYS A 327 -20.66 -6.76 0.50
C LYS A 327 -19.27 -7.40 0.41
N LYS A 328 -19.11 -8.40 -0.46
CA LYS A 328 -17.80 -9.04 -0.71
C LYS A 328 -16.81 -7.97 -1.19
N LEU A 329 -15.59 -7.99 -0.63
CA LEU A 329 -14.55 -7.01 -0.97
C LEU A 329 -14.22 -6.99 -2.46
N SER A 330 -14.18 -8.16 -3.10
CA SER A 330 -13.93 -8.30 -4.53
C SER A 330 -15.02 -7.70 -5.42
N GLN A 331 -16.17 -7.31 -4.86
CA GLN A 331 -17.28 -6.67 -5.57
C GLN A 331 -17.47 -5.21 -5.15
N CYS A 332 -16.71 -4.75 -4.16
CA CYS A 332 -16.76 -3.36 -3.72
C CYS A 332 -16.07 -2.47 -4.76
N GLU A 333 -16.63 -1.29 -4.99
CA GLU A 333 -15.96 -0.22 -5.70
C GLU A 333 -14.67 0.16 -4.95
N LEU A 334 -13.54 0.04 -5.65
CA LEU A 334 -12.25 0.49 -5.16
C LEU A 334 -11.94 1.88 -5.71
N LYS A 335 -11.35 2.71 -4.85
CA LYS A 335 -10.85 4.03 -5.20
C LYS A 335 -9.36 4.09 -4.93
N ALA A 336 -8.63 4.58 -5.93
CA ALA A 336 -7.26 5.01 -5.75
C ALA A 336 -7.24 6.29 -4.91
N VAL A 337 -6.58 6.24 -3.76
CA VAL A 337 -6.38 7.39 -2.88
C VAL A 337 -4.89 7.66 -2.72
N VAL A 338 -4.52 8.94 -2.63
CA VAL A 338 -3.16 9.37 -2.33
C VAL A 338 -3.01 9.45 -0.81
N LEU A 339 -2.04 8.71 -0.27
CA LEU A 339 -1.77 8.66 1.17
C LEU A 339 -0.35 9.12 1.46
N ASP A 340 -0.20 10.08 2.37
CA ASP A 340 1.10 10.56 2.82
C ASP A 340 1.74 9.55 3.77
N TYR A 341 2.49 8.62 3.18
CA TYR A 341 3.16 7.55 3.89
C TYR A 341 4.21 8.10 4.85
N VAL A 342 5.05 9.03 4.38
CA VAL A 342 6.01 9.80 5.19
C VAL A 342 5.84 11.29 4.92
N THR A 343 5.79 12.10 5.98
CA THR A 343 5.81 13.57 5.88
C THR A 343 7.04 14.16 6.60
N PRO A 344 7.40 15.43 6.36
CA PRO A 344 8.49 16.10 7.09
C PRO A 344 8.32 16.07 8.62
N GLU A 345 7.09 16.20 9.12
CA GLU A 345 6.77 16.22 10.55
C GLU A 345 7.04 14.86 11.22
N ASP A 346 7.00 13.76 10.46
CA ASP A 346 7.30 12.44 10.99
C ASP A 346 8.74 12.33 11.53
N TRP A 347 9.67 13.14 11.00
CA TRP A 347 11.06 13.15 11.45
C TRP A 347 11.23 13.66 12.87
N GLU A 348 10.36 14.59 13.30
CA GLU A 348 10.34 15.13 14.66
C GLU A 348 9.79 14.10 15.67
N LEU A 349 8.97 13.16 15.17
CA LEU A 349 8.38 12.07 15.97
C LEU A 349 9.27 10.84 16.05
N VAL A 350 10.37 10.78 15.30
CA VAL A 350 11.33 9.67 15.37
C VAL A 350 12.00 9.66 16.73
N ASN A 351 11.69 8.64 17.51
CA ASN A 351 12.33 8.39 18.79
C ASN A 351 12.98 6.99 18.79
N ARG A 352 14.20 6.91 19.34
CA ARG A 352 15.03 5.69 19.27
C ARG A 352 14.43 4.54 20.06
N ASP A 353 13.73 4.84 21.15
CA ASP A 353 13.26 3.87 22.13
C ASP A 353 11.73 3.72 22.14
N ASN A 354 11.01 4.68 21.54
CA ASN A 354 9.55 4.66 21.45
C ASN A 354 9.09 5.01 20.03
N ALA A 355 8.14 4.25 19.49
CA ALA A 355 7.54 4.53 18.18
C ALA A 355 6.03 4.83 18.25
N GLU A 356 5.42 4.83 19.44
CA GLU A 356 3.96 4.95 19.59
C GLU A 356 3.41 6.27 19.05
N ALA A 357 4.10 7.40 19.30
CA ALA A 357 3.69 8.70 18.75
C ALA A 357 3.65 8.69 17.22
N LEU A 358 4.69 8.17 16.57
CA LEU A 358 4.75 8.04 15.11
C LEU A 358 3.67 7.09 14.58
N LYS A 359 3.46 5.93 15.24
CA LYS A 359 2.41 4.97 14.87
C LYS A 359 1.02 5.62 14.90
N TRP A 360 0.71 6.32 15.98
CA TRP A 360 -0.59 6.96 16.16
C TRP A 360 -0.82 8.08 15.15
N THR A 361 0.13 9.01 15.01
CA THR A 361 0.03 10.12 14.07
C THR A 361 -0.18 9.63 12.64
N ARG A 362 0.56 8.61 12.22
CA ARG A 362 0.37 8.01 10.89
C ARG A 362 -0.95 7.29 10.73
N LEU A 363 -1.35 6.49 11.72
CA LEU A 363 -2.63 5.76 11.69
C LEU A 363 -3.79 6.73 11.47
N LEU A 364 -3.82 7.83 12.23
CA LEU A 364 -4.83 8.86 12.12
C LEU A 364 -4.77 9.56 10.76
N ARG A 365 -3.58 10.00 10.33
CA ARG A 365 -3.37 10.67 9.04
C ARG A 365 -3.88 9.83 7.87
N LEU A 366 -3.44 8.57 7.78
CA LEU A 366 -3.77 7.66 6.67
C LEU A 366 -5.28 7.39 6.61
N ALA A 367 -5.92 7.14 7.76
CA ALA A 367 -7.36 6.90 7.81
C ALA A 367 -8.16 8.15 7.39
N THR A 368 -7.79 9.33 7.90
CA THR A 368 -8.45 10.59 7.59
C THR A 368 -8.27 10.98 6.12
N GLN A 369 -7.07 10.82 5.55
CA GLN A 369 -6.80 11.11 4.13
C GLN A 369 -7.59 10.21 3.20
N ALA A 370 -7.70 8.91 3.50
CA ALA A 370 -8.54 8.01 2.73
C ALA A 370 -10.01 8.45 2.75
N ARG A 371 -10.52 8.82 3.94
CA ARG A 371 -11.90 9.30 4.12
C ARG A 371 -12.17 10.60 3.38
N ALA A 372 -11.25 11.56 3.44
CA ALA A 372 -11.37 12.83 2.72
C ALA A 372 -11.50 12.62 1.19
N GLN A 373 -10.93 11.53 0.66
CA GLN A 373 -10.99 11.16 -0.75
C GLN A 373 -12.17 10.20 -1.08
N GLY A 374 -13.10 10.02 -0.15
CA GLY A 374 -14.30 9.21 -0.36
C GLY A 374 -14.05 7.69 -0.34
N ALA A 375 -13.02 7.24 0.38
CA ALA A 375 -12.69 5.83 0.59
C ALA A 375 -12.44 5.54 2.08
N THR A 376 -12.35 4.27 2.47
CA THR A 376 -12.11 3.86 3.86
C THR A 376 -11.08 2.74 3.95
N LEU A 377 -10.23 2.83 4.97
CA LEU A 377 -9.24 1.81 5.30
C LEU A 377 -9.79 0.89 6.39
N ASN A 378 -9.65 -0.41 6.22
CA ASN A 378 -9.93 -1.38 7.27
C ASN A 378 -8.69 -1.62 8.15
N GLN A 379 -8.84 -2.34 9.27
CA GLN A 379 -7.71 -2.60 10.17
C GLN A 379 -6.56 -3.37 9.50
N PRO A 380 -6.81 -4.38 8.63
CA PRO A 380 -5.76 -4.97 7.79
C PRO A 380 -5.00 -3.95 6.93
N ASP A 381 -5.68 -2.97 6.33
CA ASP A 381 -5.03 -1.91 5.52
C ASP A 381 -4.04 -1.12 6.35
N LEU A 382 -4.49 -0.61 7.49
CA LEU A 382 -3.64 0.14 8.43
C LEU A 382 -2.49 -0.72 8.95
N ALA A 383 -2.72 -2.00 9.20
CA ALA A 383 -1.70 -2.96 9.62
C ALA A 383 -0.63 -3.15 8.53
N LEU A 384 -1.03 -3.32 7.26
CA LEU A 384 -0.10 -3.42 6.13
C LEU A 384 0.69 -2.12 5.94
N LEU A 385 0.01 -0.97 5.92
CA LEU A 385 0.63 0.34 5.71
C LEU A 385 1.66 0.64 6.81
N LEU A 386 1.33 0.41 8.08
CA LEU A 386 2.24 0.70 9.20
C LEU A 386 3.23 -0.43 9.49
N GLY A 387 3.09 -1.59 8.83
CA GLY A 387 3.88 -2.78 9.14
C GLY A 387 3.62 -3.30 10.56
N LEU A 388 2.38 -3.20 11.05
CA LEU A 388 1.96 -3.60 12.39
C LEU A 388 1.03 -4.81 12.34
N SER A 389 0.78 -5.44 13.49
CA SER A 389 -0.28 -6.44 13.59
C SER A 389 -1.64 -5.74 13.74
N THR A 390 -2.73 -6.35 13.27
CA THR A 390 -4.08 -5.79 13.54
C THR A 390 -4.38 -5.68 15.03
N LYS A 391 -3.75 -6.50 15.88
CA LYS A 391 -3.87 -6.37 17.34
C LYS A 391 -3.26 -5.06 17.82
N SER A 392 -2.09 -4.68 17.30
CA SER A 392 -1.45 -3.40 17.58
C SER A 392 -2.31 -2.22 17.12
N ILE A 393 -2.94 -2.33 15.94
CA ILE A 393 -3.92 -1.34 15.46
C ILE A 393 -5.10 -1.21 16.44
N GLN A 394 -5.66 -2.33 16.91
CA GLN A 394 -6.73 -2.34 17.90
C GLN A 394 -6.31 -1.73 19.24
N THR A 395 -5.09 -1.98 19.69
CA THR A 395 -4.54 -1.38 20.91
C THR A 395 -4.42 0.14 20.76
N LEU A 396 -3.81 0.63 19.66
CA LEU A 396 -3.71 2.06 19.37
C LEU A 396 -5.08 2.74 19.37
N LEU A 397 -6.07 2.15 18.70
CA LEU A 397 -7.43 2.70 18.69
C LEU A 397 -8.07 2.77 20.09
N LYS A 398 -7.76 1.81 20.98
CA LYS A 398 -8.28 1.79 22.36
C LYS A 398 -7.59 2.78 23.29
N GLU A 399 -6.31 3.07 23.06
CA GLU A 399 -5.53 4.02 23.85
C GLU A 399 -5.92 5.48 23.56
N HIS A 400 -6.64 5.72 22.46
CA HIS A 400 -7.11 7.05 22.06
C HIS A 400 -8.65 7.11 21.90
N PRO A 401 -9.44 6.80 22.96
CA PRO A 401 -10.90 6.69 22.85
C PRO A 401 -11.61 8.02 22.53
N GLY A 402 -10.95 9.15 22.77
CA GLY A 402 -11.47 10.48 22.46
C GLY A 402 -11.28 10.93 21.01
N VAL A 403 -10.65 10.12 20.15
CA VAL A 403 -10.38 10.46 18.75
C VAL A 403 -11.12 9.49 17.84
N VAL A 404 -11.95 10.04 16.96
CA VAL A 404 -12.69 9.25 15.97
C VAL A 404 -11.80 9.01 14.76
N VAL A 405 -11.36 7.76 14.59
CA VAL A 405 -10.58 7.33 13.42
C VAL A 405 -11.54 6.72 12.39
N PRO A 406 -11.66 7.29 11.18
CA PRO A 406 -12.65 6.89 10.17
C PRO A 406 -12.27 5.58 9.45
N THR A 407 -12.17 4.49 10.22
CA THR A 407 -11.95 3.15 9.67
C THR A 407 -13.21 2.62 8.99
N ARG A 408 -13.06 1.68 8.04
CA ARG A 408 -14.20 1.08 7.35
C ARG A 408 -15.23 0.48 8.30
N GLY A 409 -14.79 -0.25 9.33
CA GLY A 409 -15.71 -0.84 10.31
C GLY A 409 -16.57 0.23 10.97
N MET A 410 -15.92 1.31 11.42
CA MET A 410 -16.62 2.44 12.00
C MET A 410 -17.57 3.12 11.01
N VAL A 411 -17.12 3.43 9.79
CA VAL A 411 -17.95 4.10 8.78
C VAL A 411 -19.13 3.23 8.32
N ALA A 412 -18.93 1.91 8.17
CA ALA A 412 -19.96 0.98 7.77
C ALA A 412 -20.98 0.73 8.91
N ASP A 413 -20.52 0.61 10.16
CA ASP A 413 -21.38 0.49 11.35
C ASP A 413 -22.12 1.80 11.68
N MET A 414 -21.53 2.95 11.30
CA MET A 414 -22.13 4.27 11.44
C MET A 414 -23.32 4.49 10.49
N GLY A 415 -23.46 3.70 9.43
CA GLY A 415 -24.51 3.88 8.41
C GLY A 415 -24.19 4.96 7.35
N PRO A 416 -25.08 5.17 6.37
CA PRO A 416 -24.84 6.06 5.22
C PRO A 416 -24.56 7.50 5.68
N ALA A 417 -23.80 8.30 4.91
CA ALA A 417 -23.39 9.68 5.24
C ALA A 417 -24.47 10.56 5.93
N LEU A 418 -25.74 10.34 5.58
CA LEU A 418 -26.92 10.88 6.25
C LEU A 418 -26.95 10.68 7.78
N SER A 419 -26.55 9.54 8.34
CA SER A 419 -26.46 9.31 9.80
C SER A 419 -25.34 10.12 10.46
N HIS A 420 -24.29 10.44 9.70
CA HIS A 420 -23.19 11.25 10.18
C HIS A 420 -23.56 12.74 10.26
N THR A 421 -24.33 13.22 9.28
CA THR A 421 -24.90 14.57 9.29
C THR A 421 -25.77 14.78 10.53
N ASP A 422 -26.61 13.80 10.90
CA ASP A 422 -27.41 13.88 12.14
C ASP A 422 -26.55 14.02 13.37
N LYS A 423 -25.45 13.26 13.46
CA LYS A 423 -24.58 13.27 14.63
C LYS A 423 -23.90 14.63 14.79
N ILE A 424 -23.48 15.25 13.69
CA ILE A 424 -22.91 16.60 13.69
C ILE A 424 -23.95 17.61 14.14
N ILE A 425 -25.15 17.57 13.55
CA ILE A 425 -26.23 18.49 13.92
C ILE A 425 -26.61 18.30 15.38
N ARG A 426 -26.74 17.07 15.88
CA ARG A 426 -27.01 16.77 17.29
C ARG A 426 -25.94 17.36 18.21
N LEU A 427 -24.65 17.13 17.93
CA LEU A 427 -23.57 17.71 18.71
C LEU A 427 -23.61 19.25 18.70
N TYR A 428 -23.91 19.85 17.55
CA TYR A 428 -24.09 21.30 17.47
C TYR A 428 -25.27 21.77 18.31
N MET A 429 -26.43 21.10 18.21
CA MET A 429 -27.64 21.41 18.97
C MET A 429 -27.48 21.19 20.48
N ASP A 430 -26.57 20.30 20.90
CA ASP A 430 -26.17 20.09 22.30
C ASP A 430 -25.19 21.18 22.80
N GLY A 431 -24.81 22.14 21.95
CA GLY A 431 -24.02 23.31 22.33
C GLY A 431 -22.50 23.17 22.14
N TYR A 432 -22.01 22.08 21.54
CA TYR A 432 -20.59 21.94 21.24
C TYR A 432 -20.14 22.94 20.17
N THR A 433 -18.93 23.49 20.34
CA THR A 433 -18.31 24.38 19.35
C THR A 433 -17.86 23.60 18.11
N GLU A 434 -17.75 24.26 16.96
CA GLU A 434 -17.27 23.63 15.72
C GLU A 434 -15.90 22.98 15.91
N THR A 435 -14.99 23.62 16.65
CA THR A 435 -13.68 23.07 17.03
C THR A 435 -13.81 21.75 17.81
N GLU A 436 -14.75 21.66 18.75
CA GLU A 436 -15.00 20.44 19.50
C GLU A 436 -15.65 19.36 18.64
N ILE A 437 -16.53 19.74 17.71
CA ILE A 437 -17.17 18.82 16.76
C ILE A 437 -16.12 18.26 15.79
N VAL A 438 -15.22 19.09 15.25
CA VAL A 438 -14.06 18.67 14.44
C VAL A 438 -13.25 17.64 15.22
N ARG A 439 -12.89 17.96 16.47
CA ARG A 439 -12.12 17.05 17.34
C ARG A 439 -12.83 15.73 17.62
N ARG A 440 -14.15 15.75 17.78
CA ARG A 440 -14.99 14.59 18.12
C ARG A 440 -15.41 13.75 16.92
N THR A 441 -15.42 14.31 15.71
CA THR A 441 -15.92 13.62 14.51
C THR A 441 -14.83 13.33 13.49
N GLY A 442 -13.70 14.05 13.54
CA GLY A 442 -12.61 13.93 12.57
C GLY A 442 -12.90 14.63 11.23
N HIS A 443 -13.99 15.40 11.16
CA HIS A 443 -14.40 16.11 9.96
C HIS A 443 -13.65 17.42 9.80
N SER A 444 -13.48 17.88 8.55
CA SER A 444 -12.99 19.23 8.30
C SER A 444 -14.02 20.27 8.75
N TYR A 445 -13.55 21.46 9.09
CA TYR A 445 -14.42 22.62 9.38
C TYR A 445 -15.41 22.85 8.22
N GLU A 446 -14.92 22.83 6.99
CA GLU A 446 -15.75 22.99 5.78
C GLU A 446 -16.86 21.94 5.66
N ALA A 447 -16.58 20.67 6.00
CA ALA A 447 -17.61 19.63 5.96
C ALA A 447 -18.69 19.88 7.03
N ILE A 448 -18.30 20.29 8.24
CA ILE A 448 -19.23 20.60 9.33
C ILE A 448 -20.09 21.80 8.98
N GLU A 449 -19.48 22.88 8.48
CA GLU A 449 -20.17 24.10 8.06
C GLU A 449 -21.23 23.80 7.00
N ASN A 450 -20.88 23.02 5.97
CA ASN A 450 -21.82 22.59 4.93
C ASN A 450 -23.03 21.83 5.50
N TYR A 451 -22.82 20.92 6.45
CA TYR A 451 -23.92 20.17 7.08
C TYR A 451 -24.85 21.07 7.90
N LEU A 452 -24.29 22.01 8.68
CA LEU A 452 -25.07 22.95 9.47
C LEU A 452 -25.84 23.92 8.57
N LEU A 453 -25.22 24.37 7.48
CA LEU A 453 -25.82 25.27 6.51
C LEU A 453 -26.99 24.63 5.77
N ASP A 454 -26.83 23.37 5.34
CA ASP A 454 -27.90 22.61 4.69
C ASP A 454 -29.10 22.38 5.61
N PHE A 455 -28.84 22.05 6.88
CA PHE A 455 -29.88 21.93 7.90
C PHE A 455 -30.59 23.26 8.17
N ALA A 456 -29.82 24.35 8.25
CA ALA A 456 -30.34 25.70 8.46
C ALA A 456 -31.25 26.14 7.29
N ARG A 457 -30.84 25.88 6.05
CA ARG A 457 -31.63 26.18 4.84
C ARG A 457 -32.94 25.40 4.80
N VAL A 458 -32.92 24.11 5.13
CA VAL A 458 -34.16 23.31 5.20
C VAL A 458 -35.07 23.82 6.30
N THR A 459 -34.54 24.09 7.49
CA THR A 459 -35.28 24.64 8.63
C THR A 459 -35.98 25.95 8.26
N TYR A 460 -35.25 26.88 7.64
CA TYR A 460 -35.78 28.17 7.22
C TYR A 460 -36.93 28.07 6.21
N LEU A 461 -36.79 27.20 5.20
CA LEU A 461 -37.84 27.00 4.20
C LEU A 461 -39.06 26.28 4.79
N LEU A 462 -38.84 25.36 5.73
CA LEU A 462 -39.91 24.65 6.43
C LEU A 462 -40.73 25.60 7.33
N GLU A 463 -40.06 26.50 8.07
CA GLU A 463 -40.73 27.52 8.91
C GLU A 463 -41.53 28.53 8.06
N ARG A 464 -41.15 28.73 6.79
CA ARG A 464 -41.92 29.52 5.81
C ARG A 464 -43.10 28.77 5.17
N GLY A 465 -43.37 27.55 5.62
CA GLY A 465 -44.51 26.76 5.17
C GLY A 465 -44.32 26.08 3.81
N LEU A 466 -43.10 25.95 3.29
CA LEU A 466 -42.88 25.22 2.05
C LEU A 466 -43.04 23.71 2.27
N PRO A 467 -43.73 22.98 1.37
CA PRO A 467 -43.84 21.54 1.47
C PRO A 467 -42.52 20.86 1.07
N VAL A 468 -42.24 19.68 1.64
CA VAL A 468 -41.01 18.89 1.41
C VAL A 468 -40.60 18.76 -0.07
N PRO A 469 -41.52 18.49 -1.03
CA PRO A 469 -41.18 18.43 -2.44
C PRO A 469 -40.65 19.75 -3.02
N ALA A 470 -41.16 20.90 -2.53
CA ALA A 470 -40.72 22.22 -2.96
C ALA A 470 -39.34 22.55 -2.38
N ILE A 471 -39.12 22.26 -1.09
CA ILE A 471 -37.80 22.41 -0.43
C ILE A 471 -36.74 21.61 -1.19
N ARG A 472 -37.05 20.37 -1.56
CA ARG A 472 -36.18 19.51 -2.38
C ARG A 472 -35.77 20.17 -3.70
N LYS A 473 -36.74 20.76 -4.41
CA LYS A 473 -36.51 21.40 -5.71
C LYS A 473 -35.68 22.68 -5.57
N VAL A 474 -35.92 23.46 -4.52
CA VAL A 474 -35.21 24.73 -4.27
C VAL A 474 -33.75 24.50 -3.87
N LEU A 475 -33.47 23.47 -3.07
CA LEU A 475 -32.12 23.20 -2.56
C LEU A 475 -31.32 22.17 -3.37
N GLY A 476 -31.93 21.50 -4.36
CA GLY A 476 -31.26 20.44 -5.12
C GLY A 476 -30.93 19.18 -4.29
N CYS A 477 -31.51 19.04 -3.10
CA CYS A 477 -31.25 17.92 -2.20
C CYS A 477 -32.02 16.64 -2.59
N SER A 478 -31.61 15.48 -2.07
CA SER A 478 -32.41 14.26 -2.19
C SER A 478 -33.65 14.31 -1.28
N ARG A 479 -34.74 13.63 -1.66
CA ARG A 479 -35.98 13.58 -0.84
C ARG A 479 -35.69 13.04 0.57
N ARG A 480 -34.89 11.99 0.65
CA ARG A 480 -34.48 11.34 1.91
C ARG A 480 -33.69 12.28 2.83
N LEU A 481 -32.85 13.16 2.27
CA LEU A 481 -32.10 14.16 3.04
C LEU A 481 -33.03 15.22 3.63
N VAL A 482 -33.98 15.74 2.83
CA VAL A 482 -34.95 16.74 3.30
C VAL A 482 -35.86 16.17 4.39
N GLU A 483 -36.43 14.99 4.19
CA GLU A 483 -37.28 14.33 5.21
C GLU A 483 -36.55 14.12 6.54
N LYS A 484 -35.24 13.88 6.46
CA LYS A 484 -34.40 13.67 7.63
C LYS A 484 -34.11 14.96 8.39
N TYR A 485 -33.78 16.05 7.70
CA TYR A 485 -33.68 17.37 8.32
C TYR A 485 -35.01 17.86 8.91
N VAL A 486 -36.15 17.54 8.28
CA VAL A 486 -37.47 17.82 8.83
C VAL A 486 -37.69 17.06 10.15
N ASN A 487 -37.22 15.82 10.26
CA ASN A 487 -37.31 15.07 11.52
C ASN A 487 -36.43 15.67 12.62
N LEU A 488 -35.19 16.07 12.31
CA LEU A 488 -34.32 16.78 13.25
C LEU A 488 -34.91 18.11 13.69
N TYR A 489 -35.52 18.87 12.75
CA TYR A 489 -36.22 20.11 13.08
C TYR A 489 -37.35 19.87 14.10
N ARG A 490 -38.18 18.84 13.87
CA ARG A 490 -39.27 18.49 14.79
C ARG A 490 -38.74 18.10 16.16
N GLU A 491 -37.64 17.34 16.21
CA GLU A 491 -37.00 16.94 17.47
C GLU A 491 -36.46 18.14 18.26
N PHE A 492 -35.81 19.09 17.58
CA PHE A 492 -35.21 20.27 18.22
C PHE A 492 -36.13 21.50 18.30
N SER A 493 -37.42 21.35 17.99
CA SER A 493 -38.39 22.46 18.04
C SER A 493 -38.92 22.76 19.45
N GLY A 494 -38.47 22.01 20.46
CA GLY A 494 -38.81 22.25 21.87
C GLY A 494 -38.11 23.45 22.51
N PRO A 495 -38.59 23.90 23.69
CA PRO A 495 -38.07 25.09 24.38
C PRO A 495 -36.59 24.96 24.81
N ASP A 496 -36.13 23.74 25.11
CA ASP A 496 -34.75 23.49 25.57
C ASP A 496 -33.70 23.83 24.51
N TYR A 497 -34.07 23.81 23.22
CA TYR A 497 -33.17 24.07 22.09
C TYR A 497 -33.38 25.44 21.46
N ALA A 498 -34.21 26.32 22.06
CA ALA A 498 -34.59 27.61 21.49
C ALA A 498 -33.37 28.50 21.15
N PHE A 499 -32.35 28.50 22.01
CA PHE A 499 -31.11 29.26 21.78
C PHE A 499 -30.33 28.75 20.56
N MET A 500 -30.17 27.43 20.44
CA MET A 500 -29.44 26.83 19.31
C MET A 500 -30.22 26.96 18.02
N MET A 501 -31.54 26.79 18.05
CA MET A 501 -32.42 27.05 16.92
C MET A 501 -32.35 28.51 16.46
N ALA A 502 -32.20 29.48 17.36
CA ALA A 502 -31.97 30.87 17.00
C ALA A 502 -30.64 31.06 16.23
N LYS A 503 -29.57 30.34 16.60
CA LYS A 503 -28.31 30.35 15.83
C LYS A 503 -28.49 29.73 14.44
N VAL A 504 -29.19 28.61 14.34
CA VAL A 504 -29.50 27.96 13.05
C VAL A 504 -30.26 28.90 12.13
N ARG A 505 -31.25 29.65 12.65
CA ARG A 505 -31.98 30.67 11.88
C ARG A 505 -31.08 31.79 11.38
N ARG A 506 -30.22 32.33 12.25
CA ARG A 506 -29.24 33.36 11.85
C ARG A 506 -28.28 32.85 10.77
N LEU A 507 -27.87 31.59 10.86
CA LEU A 507 -27.00 30.96 9.86
C LEU A 507 -27.66 30.92 8.48
N ALA A 508 -28.95 30.59 8.41
CA ALA A 508 -29.73 30.60 7.17
C ALA A 508 -29.94 32.02 6.62
N GLU A 509 -30.21 33.00 7.50
CA GLU A 509 -30.39 34.41 7.12
C GLU A 509 -29.11 35.04 6.58
N ALA A 510 -27.95 34.68 7.14
CA ALA A 510 -26.64 35.12 6.64
C ALA A 510 -26.28 34.51 5.28
N HIS A 511 -26.94 33.42 4.88
CA HIS A 511 -26.66 32.69 3.64
C HIS A 511 -27.94 32.41 2.85
N PRO A 512 -28.62 33.46 2.35
CA PRO A 512 -29.89 33.32 1.67
C PRO A 512 -29.77 32.41 0.45
N VAL A 513 -30.78 31.57 0.25
CA VAL A 513 -30.87 30.71 -0.94
C VAL A 513 -30.94 31.63 -2.17
N LYS A 514 -29.92 31.58 -3.04
CA LYS A 514 -29.90 32.37 -4.28
C LYS A 514 -31.14 32.02 -5.09
N LYS A 515 -31.97 33.03 -5.41
CA LYS A 515 -33.00 32.90 -6.44
C LYS A 515 -32.27 32.71 -7.76
N ASN A 516 -32.39 31.51 -8.35
CA ASN A 516 -32.06 31.31 -9.75
C ASN A 516 -33.05 32.07 -10.63
#